data_AF-A0A0N5C5C6-F1
#
_entry.id   AF-A0A0N5C5C6-F1
#
_cell.length_a   1.000
_cell.length_b   1.000
_cell.length_c   1.000
_cell.angle_alpha   90.00
_cell.angle_beta   90.00
_cell.angle_gamma   90.00
#
_symmetry.space_group_name_H-M   'P 1'
#
loop_
_entity.id
_entity.type
_entity.pdbx_description
1 polymer ?
#
loop_
_entity_poly.entity_id
_entity_poly.type
_entity_poly.pdbx_seq_one_letter_code
_entity_poly.pdbx_strand_id
1 'polypeptide(L)'
;MYASDAPSLNLVQAESLIHEGSDFVMQSLRMKRAMSTELKFPWKFPIKFYIADDINTTAVRVGLKRFEKYTCLRFKEECFELGRHQGIRFFRGKGCASSLGKVFENEPQGLSLAYTCDTPGTVQQTMGHALGMLREQRRTDKNEYVQNRLWNVNVTYLGKFMKKNASNTYGVPYDFGSGMHSARDGYSVNGKDTILPLDKSFIRTMGQIEFSFNDYKLLNIYYCDTKCPVKLPCKNFGYTDPNRCEQCRCPTFYGGKYCEKRRVSDKGCPRAEFLLDKREASFTIEGKKTCFFYISTGEQYRIKVSVGSGSRMYENKESKNWCPVGKALEIRHIQDKGSTGAMFCGNFKGFATLSQLNYTNIKYVGTSDEDRLHLILLREPVSNLESGHN
;
A
#
# COMPACT_ATOMS: atom_id res chain seq x y z
N MET A 1 21.35 51.46 31.49
CA MET A 1 21.13 50.16 32.17
C MET A 1 19.93 49.54 31.50
N TYR A 2 19.97 48.43 30.75
CA TYR A 2 21.01 47.49 30.35
C TYR A 2 20.70 47.13 28.89
N ALA A 3 21.73 47.10 28.05
CA ALA A 3 21.69 46.34 26.80
C ALA A 3 21.94 44.86 27.14
N SER A 4 21.35 43.95 26.38
CA SER A 4 21.85 42.57 26.28
C SER A 4 21.47 41.99 24.93
N ASP A 5 22.52 41.62 24.21
CA ASP A 5 22.59 41.21 22.81
C ASP A 5 21.84 39.91 22.53
N ALA A 6 21.13 39.86 21.39
CA ALA A 6 20.75 38.61 20.74
C ALA A 6 21.89 38.19 19.80
N PRO A 7 22.51 37.01 19.96
CA PRO A 7 23.62 36.61 19.12
C PRO A 7 23.13 36.23 17.71
N SER A 8 23.77 36.83 16.71
CA SER A 8 23.72 36.44 15.31
C SER A 8 24.40 35.08 15.12
N LEU A 9 23.65 34.05 14.72
CA LEU A 9 24.22 32.78 14.31
C LEU A 9 24.85 32.91 12.91
N ASN A 10 26.16 32.72 12.84
CA ASN A 10 26.96 32.70 11.61
C ASN A 10 26.67 31.46 10.76
N LEU A 11 26.75 31.63 9.43
CA LEU A 11 26.54 30.63 8.37
C LEU A 11 27.39 29.36 8.45
N VAL A 12 28.36 29.28 9.38
CA VAL A 12 29.22 28.11 9.60
C VAL A 12 28.62 27.13 10.63
N GLN A 13 27.66 27.55 11.46
CA GLN A 13 26.93 26.66 12.38
C GLN A 13 25.71 25.96 11.73
N ALA A 14 25.33 26.38 10.53
CA ALA A 14 24.24 25.73 9.77
C ALA A 14 24.70 24.42 9.08
N GLU A 15 26.00 24.24 8.85
CA GLU A 15 26.55 23.05 8.19
C GLU A 15 26.76 21.86 9.15
N SER A 16 26.83 22.09 10.47
CA SER A 16 26.92 21.01 11.46
C SER A 16 25.56 20.39 11.82
N LEU A 17 24.44 21.00 11.43
CA LEU A 17 23.08 20.47 11.67
C LEU A 17 22.61 19.47 10.59
N ILE A 18 23.43 19.22 9.56
CA ILE A 18 23.12 18.25 8.50
C ILE A 18 23.67 16.84 8.84
N HIS A 19 24.50 16.70 9.88
CA HIS A 19 25.15 15.43 10.21
C HIS A 19 24.60 14.65 11.41
N GLU A 20 23.55 15.12 12.09
CA GLU A 20 22.88 14.40 13.19
C GLU A 20 21.40 14.09 12.88
N GLY A 21 21.10 13.76 11.62
CA GLY A 21 19.79 13.26 11.18
C GLY A 21 19.59 11.75 11.33
N SER A 22 20.21 11.10 12.33
CA SER A 22 20.04 9.67 12.58
C SER A 22 20.04 9.36 14.07
N ASP A 23 19.00 9.82 14.78
CA ASP A 23 18.46 9.15 15.96
C ASP A 23 17.13 9.83 16.33
N PHE A 24 16.10 9.59 15.51
CA PHE A 24 14.74 9.89 15.92
C PHE A 24 14.32 8.80 16.92
N VAL A 25 14.57 9.09 18.19
CA VAL A 25 14.05 8.33 19.34
C VAL A 25 12.55 8.12 19.14
N MET A 26 12.17 6.87 18.87
CA MET A 26 10.79 6.37 18.86
C MET A 26 10.21 6.42 20.27
N GLN A 27 9.96 7.61 20.80
CA GLN A 27 9.21 7.80 22.04
C GLN A 27 7.90 8.54 21.77
N SER A 28 6.81 7.79 22.01
CA SER A 28 5.46 8.25 22.39
C SER A 28 4.39 8.58 21.33
N LEU A 29 4.52 8.16 20.07
CA LEU A 29 3.36 8.14 19.18
C LEU A 29 2.48 6.92 19.47
N ARG A 30 1.28 7.18 20.01
CA ARG A 30 0.20 6.22 20.31
C ARG A 30 0.14 5.09 19.25
N MET A 31 0.61 3.90 19.61
CA MET A 31 0.71 2.75 18.69
C MET A 31 -0.67 2.37 18.12
N LYS A 32 -0.82 2.50 16.81
CA LYS A 32 -2.00 2.17 16.01
C LYS A 32 -1.80 0.78 15.34
N ARG A 33 -2.86 0.12 14.85
CA ARG A 33 -2.92 -1.37 14.86
C ARG A 33 -3.37 -2.09 13.53
N ALA A 34 -2.59 -3.04 12.92
CA ALA A 34 -2.86 -3.75 11.63
C ALA A 34 -2.69 -5.31 11.60
N MET A 35 -1.73 -5.89 12.32
CA MET A 35 -1.65 -7.34 12.62
C MET A 35 -2.33 -7.65 13.94
N SER A 36 -3.07 -8.76 14.07
CA SER A 36 -3.67 -9.16 15.36
C SER A 36 -2.59 -9.47 16.40
N THR A 37 -2.74 -8.96 17.63
CA THR A 37 -1.83 -9.30 18.74
C THR A 37 -2.30 -10.52 19.54
N GLU A 38 -3.56 -10.93 19.35
CA GLU A 38 -4.16 -12.12 19.98
C GLU A 38 -4.06 -13.35 19.06
N LEU A 39 -2.86 -13.72 18.60
CA LEU A 39 -2.69 -14.99 17.87
C LEU A 39 -2.56 -16.13 18.88
N LYS A 40 -3.39 -17.16 18.75
CA LYS A 40 -3.42 -18.30 19.69
C LYS A 40 -2.16 -19.16 19.60
N PHE A 41 -1.71 -19.45 18.39
CA PHE A 41 -0.55 -20.30 18.14
C PHE A 41 0.34 -19.70 17.06
N PRO A 42 1.68 -19.89 17.12
CA PRO A 42 2.57 -19.56 16.03
C PRO A 42 2.51 -20.62 14.92
N TRP A 43 2.62 -20.19 13.66
CA TRP A 43 2.84 -21.09 12.52
C TRP A 43 4.25 -21.67 12.57
N LYS A 44 4.39 -22.98 12.34
CA LYS A 44 5.70 -23.60 12.07
C LYS A 44 5.93 -23.60 10.55
N PHE A 45 7.13 -23.21 10.13
CA PHE A 45 7.52 -23.14 8.73
C PHE A 45 8.40 -24.34 8.32
N PRO A 46 8.27 -24.86 7.07
CA PRO A 46 7.29 -24.44 6.07
C PRO A 46 5.86 -24.83 6.46
N ILE A 47 4.89 -23.96 6.16
CA ILE A 47 3.46 -24.25 6.40
C ILE A 47 3.04 -25.30 5.37
N LYS A 48 2.67 -26.48 5.83
CA LYS A 48 2.12 -27.53 4.97
C LYS A 48 0.75 -27.10 4.44
N PHE A 49 0.45 -27.41 3.19
CA PHE A 49 -0.88 -27.18 2.63
C PHE A 49 -1.34 -28.30 1.72
N TYR A 50 -2.65 -28.50 1.69
CA TYR A 50 -3.35 -29.42 0.79
C TYR A 50 -4.41 -28.65 0.00
N ILE A 51 -4.57 -28.99 -1.27
CA ILE A 51 -5.55 -28.39 -2.19
C ILE A 51 -6.59 -29.46 -2.49
N ALA A 52 -7.86 -29.22 -2.12
CA ALA A 52 -8.96 -30.09 -2.50
C ALA A 52 -9.22 -30.05 -4.01
N ASP A 53 -9.74 -31.15 -4.56
CA ASP A 53 -9.86 -31.38 -6.01
C ASP A 53 -10.64 -30.29 -6.78
N ASP A 54 -11.60 -29.63 -6.12
CA ASP A 54 -12.48 -28.62 -6.72
C ASP A 54 -11.94 -27.18 -6.63
N ILE A 55 -10.67 -27.01 -6.25
CA ILE A 55 -9.98 -25.73 -6.17
C ILE A 55 -9.02 -25.52 -7.35
N ASN A 56 -8.99 -24.29 -7.88
CA ASN A 56 -7.99 -23.89 -8.87
C ASN A 56 -6.57 -23.97 -8.28
N THR A 57 -5.91 -25.07 -8.56
CA THR A 57 -4.57 -25.38 -8.07
C THR A 57 -3.54 -24.33 -8.50
N THR A 58 -3.66 -23.82 -9.74
CA THR A 58 -2.76 -22.76 -10.25
C THR A 58 -2.88 -21.48 -9.44
N ALA A 59 -4.11 -21.07 -9.10
CA ALA A 59 -4.33 -19.87 -8.30
C ALA A 59 -3.69 -19.97 -6.91
N VAL A 60 -3.87 -21.13 -6.24
CA VAL A 60 -3.25 -21.39 -4.93
C VAL A 60 -1.73 -21.34 -5.03
N ARG A 61 -1.14 -22.10 -5.96
CA ARG A 61 0.32 -22.15 -6.13
C ARG A 61 0.91 -20.79 -6.47
N VAL A 62 0.29 -20.01 -7.35
CA VAL A 62 0.76 -18.65 -7.70
C VAL A 62 0.63 -17.70 -6.51
N GLY A 63 -0.49 -17.73 -5.78
CA GLY A 63 -0.69 -16.91 -4.59
C GLY A 63 0.35 -17.19 -3.49
N LEU A 64 0.60 -18.48 -3.19
CA LEU A 64 1.60 -18.88 -2.21
C LEU A 64 3.03 -18.56 -2.66
N LYS A 65 3.38 -18.80 -3.93
CA LYS A 65 4.69 -18.43 -4.49
C LYS A 65 4.98 -16.92 -4.38
N ARG A 66 3.95 -16.06 -4.41
CA ARG A 66 4.16 -14.62 -4.19
C ARG A 66 4.58 -14.31 -2.76
N PHE A 67 4.02 -14.98 -1.76
CA PHE A 67 4.55 -14.88 -0.39
C PHE A 67 6.01 -15.33 -0.33
N GLU A 68 6.36 -16.45 -0.94
CA GLU A 68 7.76 -16.95 -0.92
C GLU A 68 8.73 -16.01 -1.62
N LYS A 69 8.31 -15.42 -2.75
CA LYS A 69 9.08 -14.41 -3.48
C LYS A 69 9.30 -13.14 -2.64
N TYR A 70 8.34 -12.79 -1.80
CA TYR A 70 8.27 -11.47 -1.17
C TYR A 70 8.50 -11.44 0.33
N THR A 71 8.59 -12.61 0.95
CA THR A 71 8.78 -12.80 2.37
C THR A 71 9.65 -14.03 2.64
N CYS A 72 10.03 -14.23 3.90
CA CYS A 72 10.67 -15.46 4.35
C CYS A 72 9.69 -16.63 4.58
N LEU A 73 8.39 -16.42 4.39
CA LEU A 73 7.39 -17.47 4.57
C LEU A 73 7.63 -18.56 3.52
N ARG A 74 7.47 -19.82 3.92
CA ARG A 74 7.66 -21.00 3.06
C ARG A 74 6.47 -21.93 3.19
N PHE A 75 6.09 -22.54 2.08
CA PHE A 75 4.94 -23.43 1.99
C PHE A 75 5.35 -24.76 1.40
N LYS A 76 4.76 -25.85 1.90
CA LYS A 76 5.02 -27.20 1.40
C LYS A 76 3.70 -27.83 0.99
N GLU A 77 3.54 -28.09 -0.31
CA GLU A 77 2.37 -28.81 -0.83
C GLU A 77 2.45 -30.27 -0.41
N GLU A 78 1.33 -30.82 0.06
CA GLU A 78 1.18 -32.23 0.38
C GLU A 78 0.21 -32.86 -0.62
N CYS A 79 0.52 -34.07 -1.09
CA CYS A 79 -0.30 -34.79 -2.08
C CYS A 79 -1.58 -35.39 -1.48
N PHE A 80 -1.67 -35.47 -0.15
CA PHE A 80 -2.77 -36.08 0.59
C PHE A 80 -3.25 -35.15 1.70
N GLU A 81 -4.46 -35.40 2.22
CA GLU A 81 -4.98 -34.63 3.34
C GLU A 81 -4.05 -34.69 4.56
N LEU A 82 -3.97 -33.56 5.26
CA LEU A 82 -3.00 -33.33 6.34
C LEU A 82 -3.26 -34.14 7.61
N GLY A 83 -4.44 -34.77 7.78
CA GLY A 83 -4.78 -35.57 8.95
C GLY A 83 -4.63 -34.78 10.26
N ARG A 84 -3.91 -35.31 11.26
CA ARG A 84 -3.61 -34.62 12.53
C ARG A 84 -2.28 -33.86 12.51
N HIS A 85 -2.03 -33.14 11.43
CA HIS A 85 -0.86 -32.28 11.31
C HIS A 85 -1.31 -30.83 11.12
N GLN A 86 -0.52 -29.89 11.63
CA GLN A 86 -0.74 -28.49 11.33
C GLN A 86 -0.61 -28.23 9.84
N GLY A 87 -1.40 -27.29 9.34
CA GLY A 87 -1.27 -26.78 7.99
C GLY A 87 -2.56 -26.11 7.52
N ILE A 88 -2.64 -25.86 6.22
CA ILE A 88 -3.79 -25.24 5.57
C ILE A 88 -4.45 -26.25 4.64
N ARG A 89 -5.77 -26.38 4.74
CA ARG A 89 -6.59 -27.10 3.76
C ARG A 89 -7.37 -26.08 2.93
N PHE A 90 -7.03 -25.92 1.66
CA PHE A 90 -7.84 -25.13 0.74
C PHE A 90 -9.03 -25.99 0.28
N PHE A 91 -10.25 -25.47 0.43
CA PHE A 91 -11.47 -26.20 0.07
C PHE A 91 -12.56 -25.28 -0.45
N ARG A 92 -13.48 -25.83 -1.24
CA ARG A 92 -14.63 -25.09 -1.77
C ARG A 92 -15.67 -24.87 -0.69
N GLY A 93 -15.94 -23.60 -0.39
CA GLY A 93 -17.00 -23.22 0.54
C GLY A 93 -17.88 -22.12 -0.02
N LYS A 94 -18.81 -21.62 0.81
CA LYS A 94 -19.84 -20.64 0.39
C LYS A 94 -19.30 -19.21 0.24
N GLY A 95 -18.06 -18.94 0.62
CA GLY A 95 -17.43 -17.62 0.49
C GLY A 95 -15.91 -17.69 0.57
N CYS A 96 -15.24 -16.56 0.39
CA CYS A 96 -13.79 -16.43 0.59
C CYS A 96 -13.51 -16.12 2.08
N ALA A 97 -13.01 -17.08 2.86
CA ALA A 97 -12.87 -16.89 4.30
C ALA A 97 -11.73 -17.72 4.90
N SER A 98 -11.14 -17.17 5.96
CA SER A 98 -10.22 -17.85 6.87
C SER A 98 -10.45 -17.35 8.28
N SER A 99 -10.13 -18.18 9.26
CA SER A 99 -9.87 -17.73 10.63
C SER A 99 -8.69 -16.76 10.66
N LEU A 100 -8.67 -15.90 11.68
CA LEU A 100 -7.57 -14.96 11.92
C LEU A 100 -6.48 -15.64 12.75
N GLY A 101 -5.28 -15.78 12.18
CA GLY A 101 -4.20 -16.53 12.81
C GLY A 101 -4.33 -18.05 12.70
N LYS A 102 -3.38 -18.77 13.29
CA LYS A 102 -3.44 -20.21 13.49
C LYS A 102 -4.35 -20.52 14.68
N VAL A 103 -5.43 -21.27 14.44
CA VAL A 103 -6.42 -21.63 15.46
C VAL A 103 -6.16 -22.99 16.09
N PHE A 104 -5.63 -23.94 15.33
CA PHE A 104 -5.40 -25.32 15.79
C PHE A 104 -3.91 -25.64 15.82
N GLU A 105 -3.43 -26.28 16.90
CA GLU A 105 -2.01 -26.57 17.05
C GLU A 105 -1.54 -27.71 16.14
N ASN A 106 -2.30 -28.82 16.14
CA ASN A 106 -1.96 -30.09 15.49
C ASN A 106 -3.06 -30.57 14.53
N GLU A 107 -3.83 -29.64 13.96
CA GLU A 107 -4.87 -29.96 12.97
C GLU A 107 -4.84 -28.97 11.80
N PRO A 108 -5.35 -29.38 10.62
CA PRO A 108 -5.41 -28.53 9.45
C PRO A 108 -6.46 -27.46 9.65
N GLN A 109 -6.12 -26.21 9.34
CA GLN A 109 -7.08 -25.12 9.30
C GLN A 109 -7.63 -24.96 7.88
N GLY A 110 -8.95 -24.95 7.76
CA GLY A 110 -9.62 -24.73 6.49
C GLY A 110 -9.51 -23.27 6.00
N LEU A 111 -9.16 -23.11 4.72
CA LEU A 111 -9.32 -21.90 3.94
C LEU A 111 -10.43 -22.11 2.90
N SER A 112 -11.54 -21.39 3.07
CA SER A 112 -12.69 -21.48 2.18
C SER A 112 -12.48 -20.56 0.97
N LEU A 113 -12.61 -21.11 -0.23
CA LEU A 113 -12.60 -20.38 -1.49
C LEU A 113 -13.87 -20.72 -2.29
N ALA A 114 -14.82 -19.79 -2.41
CA ALA A 114 -15.95 -19.96 -3.34
C ALA A 114 -15.49 -19.84 -4.81
N TYR A 115 -16.34 -20.22 -5.78
CA TYR A 115 -15.98 -20.21 -7.21
C TYR A 115 -15.54 -18.84 -7.75
N THR A 116 -15.93 -17.75 -7.08
CA THR A 116 -15.49 -16.38 -7.42
C THR A 116 -14.19 -15.96 -6.72
N CYS A 117 -13.60 -16.84 -5.90
CA CYS A 117 -12.48 -16.57 -5.01
C CYS A 117 -11.18 -17.28 -5.42
N ASP A 118 -11.18 -18.05 -6.50
CA ASP A 118 -10.05 -18.89 -6.89
C ASP A 118 -9.08 -18.13 -7.83
N THR A 119 -8.75 -16.91 -7.40
CA THR A 119 -7.70 -16.07 -7.98
C THR A 119 -6.49 -16.01 -7.05
N PRO A 120 -5.27 -15.81 -7.58
CA PRO A 120 -4.08 -15.64 -6.75
C PRO A 120 -4.21 -14.56 -5.67
N GLY A 121 -4.80 -13.39 -5.98
CA GLY A 121 -5.00 -12.31 -5.01
C GLY A 121 -5.92 -12.70 -3.86
N THR A 122 -7.04 -13.37 -4.14
CA THR A 122 -7.96 -13.84 -3.08
C THR A 122 -7.36 -14.96 -2.23
N VAL A 123 -6.53 -15.83 -2.81
CA VAL A 123 -5.69 -16.79 -2.04
C VAL A 123 -4.78 -16.03 -1.08
N GLN A 124 -4.12 -14.95 -1.54
CA GLN A 124 -3.28 -14.14 -0.65
C GLN A 124 -4.08 -13.45 0.45
N GLN A 125 -5.26 -12.90 0.15
CA GLN A 125 -6.13 -12.26 1.13
C GLN A 125 -6.60 -13.23 2.22
N THR A 126 -7.07 -14.41 1.83
CA THR A 126 -7.50 -15.45 2.78
C THR A 126 -6.32 -15.99 3.59
N MET A 127 -5.16 -16.22 2.95
CA MET A 127 -3.95 -16.65 3.66
C MET A 127 -3.42 -15.55 4.59
N GLY A 128 -3.52 -14.28 4.21
CA GLY A 128 -3.18 -13.13 5.05
C GLY A 128 -3.97 -13.13 6.35
N HIS A 129 -5.27 -13.45 6.30
CA HIS A 129 -6.06 -13.68 7.51
C HIS A 129 -5.52 -14.84 8.36
N ALA A 130 -5.22 -16.00 7.77
CA ALA A 130 -4.60 -17.11 8.49
C ALA A 130 -3.24 -16.76 9.11
N LEU A 131 -2.49 -15.84 8.50
CA LEU A 131 -1.24 -15.30 9.01
C LEU A 131 -1.45 -14.22 10.09
N GLY A 132 -2.68 -13.77 10.34
CA GLY A 132 -3.02 -12.82 11.39
C GLY A 132 -3.23 -11.37 10.92
N MET A 133 -3.21 -11.11 9.62
CA MET A 133 -3.50 -9.78 9.07
C MET A 133 -4.98 -9.44 9.22
N LEU A 134 -5.26 -8.27 9.77
CA LEU A 134 -6.62 -7.71 9.76
C LEU A 134 -6.94 -7.12 8.39
N ARG A 135 -8.23 -6.87 8.16
CA ARG A 135 -8.64 -5.98 7.08
C ARG A 135 -8.18 -4.56 7.38
N GLU A 136 -7.71 -3.84 6.38
CA GLU A 136 -7.16 -2.50 6.54
C GLU A 136 -8.21 -1.53 7.13
N GLN A 137 -9.48 -1.64 6.72
CA GLN A 137 -10.58 -0.86 7.29
C GLN A 137 -11.01 -1.26 8.72
N ARG A 138 -10.29 -2.18 9.38
CA ARG A 138 -10.53 -2.55 10.79
C ARG A 138 -9.42 -2.08 11.71
N ARG A 139 -8.39 -1.42 11.17
CA ARG A 139 -7.34 -0.78 11.95
C ARG A 139 -7.93 0.24 12.92
N THR A 140 -7.24 0.46 14.03
CA THR A 140 -7.69 1.41 15.07
C THR A 140 -7.59 2.87 14.63
N ASP A 141 -6.66 3.19 13.74
CA ASP A 141 -6.43 4.52 13.16
C ASP A 141 -7.27 4.82 11.93
N LYS A 142 -8.06 3.87 11.43
CA LYS A 142 -8.81 4.01 10.18
C LYS A 142 -9.63 5.30 10.05
N ASN A 143 -10.13 5.84 11.17
CA ASN A 143 -10.98 7.03 11.16
C ASN A 143 -10.20 8.30 10.75
N GLU A 144 -8.88 8.25 10.70
CA GLU A 144 -8.01 9.31 10.15
C GLU A 144 -7.93 9.24 8.62
N TYR A 145 -8.40 8.15 8.00
CA TYR A 145 -8.23 7.87 6.58
C TYR A 145 -9.56 7.62 5.86
N VAL A 146 -10.52 6.99 6.53
CA VAL A 146 -11.82 6.59 5.96
C VAL A 146 -12.98 6.89 6.89
N GLN A 147 -14.15 7.11 6.29
CA GLN A 147 -15.44 7.22 6.95
C GLN A 147 -16.36 6.09 6.50
N ASN A 148 -17.00 5.39 7.46
CA ASN A 148 -17.99 4.37 7.13
C ASN A 148 -19.37 5.00 6.91
N ARG A 149 -20.13 4.44 5.98
CA ARG A 149 -21.52 4.77 5.66
C ARG A 149 -22.39 3.61 6.12
N LEU A 150 -22.53 3.45 7.45
CA LEU A 150 -23.13 2.24 8.06
C LEU A 150 -24.58 2.00 7.63
N TRP A 151 -25.32 3.04 7.23
CA TRP A 151 -26.68 2.91 6.69
C TRP A 151 -26.75 2.20 5.33
N ASN A 152 -25.64 2.11 4.60
CA ASN A 152 -25.54 1.31 3.37
C ASN A 152 -25.08 -0.13 3.64
N VAL A 153 -24.67 -0.47 4.87
CA VAL A 153 -24.08 -1.77 5.21
C VAL A 153 -25.17 -2.76 5.60
N ASN A 154 -25.05 -4.00 5.13
CA ASN A 154 -25.92 -5.08 5.58
C ASN A 154 -25.70 -5.33 7.07
N VAL A 155 -26.79 -5.33 7.86
CA VAL A 155 -26.77 -5.46 9.31
C VAL A 155 -25.94 -6.66 9.80
N THR A 156 -25.96 -7.79 9.07
CA THR A 156 -25.19 -9.00 9.39
C THR A 156 -23.67 -8.78 9.33
N TYR A 157 -23.21 -7.74 8.63
CA TYR A 157 -21.79 -7.43 8.44
C TYR A 157 -21.29 -6.21 9.22
N LEU A 158 -22.11 -5.56 10.05
CA LEU A 158 -21.69 -4.38 10.83
C LEU A 158 -20.43 -4.64 11.67
N GLY A 159 -20.30 -5.83 12.25
CA GLY A 159 -19.11 -6.24 13.01
C GLY A 159 -17.80 -6.17 12.22
N LYS A 160 -17.84 -6.26 10.88
CA LYS A 160 -16.66 -6.13 9.99
C LYS A 160 -16.18 -4.69 9.82
N PHE A 161 -16.98 -3.71 10.24
CA PHE A 161 -16.63 -2.29 10.22
C PHE A 161 -16.19 -1.79 11.60
N MET A 162 -16.31 -2.61 12.65
CA MET A 162 -15.83 -2.24 13.98
C MET A 162 -14.31 -2.39 14.04
N LYS A 163 -13.66 -1.39 14.65
CA LYS A 163 -12.22 -1.44 14.95
C LYS A 163 -11.95 -2.68 15.79
N LYS A 164 -10.90 -3.43 15.45
CA LYS A 164 -10.43 -4.50 16.34
C LYS A 164 -9.36 -3.90 17.24
N ASN A 165 -9.62 -3.89 18.54
CA ASN A 165 -8.70 -3.27 19.48
C ASN A 165 -7.39 -4.04 19.51
N ALA A 166 -7.32 -5.36 19.72
CA ALA A 166 -6.02 -6.05 19.83
C ALA A 166 -5.24 -6.25 18.49
N SER A 167 -4.42 -5.26 18.10
CA SER A 167 -3.55 -5.33 16.92
C SER A 167 -2.30 -4.41 17.00
N ASN A 168 -1.38 -4.45 16.02
CA ASN A 168 -0.19 -3.56 15.93
C ASN A 168 0.15 -3.25 14.45
N THR A 169 0.47 -2.00 14.08
CA THR A 169 0.89 -1.63 12.70
C THR A 169 2.36 -1.81 12.46
N TYR A 170 3.16 -1.90 13.52
CA TYR A 170 4.62 -1.88 13.43
C TYR A 170 5.15 -0.67 12.64
N GLY A 171 4.46 0.47 12.75
CA GLY A 171 4.82 1.69 12.02
C GLY A 171 4.48 1.67 10.52
N VAL A 172 3.81 0.64 10.01
CA VAL A 172 3.33 0.60 8.62
C VAL A 172 2.10 1.52 8.45
N PRO A 173 2.15 2.52 7.56
CA PRO A 173 1.03 3.45 7.35
C PRO A 173 -0.22 2.77 6.80
N TYR A 174 -1.33 3.49 6.82
CA TYR A 174 -2.57 3.03 6.19
C TYR A 174 -2.39 2.96 4.67
N ASP A 175 -2.80 1.85 4.06
CA ASP A 175 -2.67 1.65 2.61
C ASP A 175 -4.03 1.40 1.95
N PHE A 176 -4.57 2.44 1.28
CA PHE A 176 -5.84 2.34 0.54
C PHE A 176 -5.82 1.27 -0.55
N GLY A 177 -4.63 0.95 -1.09
CA GLY A 177 -4.43 -0.05 -2.12
C GLY A 177 -4.00 -1.42 -1.58
N SER A 178 -4.02 -1.62 -0.27
CA SER A 178 -3.76 -2.94 0.33
C SER A 178 -4.74 -4.00 -0.21
N GLY A 179 -4.22 -5.20 -0.48
CA GLY A 179 -5.03 -6.37 -0.80
C GLY A 179 -5.92 -6.82 0.36
N MET A 180 -5.65 -6.31 1.57
CA MET A 180 -6.47 -6.50 2.77
C MET A 180 -7.52 -5.39 2.97
N HIS A 181 -7.59 -4.38 2.10
CA HIS A 181 -8.62 -3.35 2.15
C HIS A 181 -9.90 -3.80 1.43
N SER A 182 -11.07 -3.48 1.97
CA SER A 182 -12.35 -3.67 1.26
C SER A 182 -12.53 -2.71 0.10
N ALA A 183 -13.19 -3.18 -0.95
CA ALA A 183 -13.82 -2.31 -1.92
C ALA A 183 -14.81 -1.36 -1.22
N ARG A 184 -14.99 -0.18 -1.82
CA ARG A 184 -15.80 0.90 -1.27
C ARG A 184 -17.27 0.53 -1.08
N ASP A 185 -17.82 -0.30 -1.95
CA ASP A 185 -19.19 -0.84 -1.92
C ASP A 185 -19.29 -2.22 -1.22
N GLY A 186 -18.18 -2.69 -0.61
CA GLY A 186 -18.15 -3.97 0.07
C GLY A 186 -19.21 -4.08 1.17
N TYR A 187 -19.95 -5.19 1.21
CA TYR A 187 -21.03 -5.46 2.17
C TYR A 187 -22.25 -4.53 2.06
N SER A 188 -22.41 -3.83 0.93
CA SER A 188 -23.55 -2.94 0.68
C SER A 188 -24.88 -3.70 0.53
N VAL A 189 -25.98 -3.13 1.02
CA VAL A 189 -27.35 -3.61 0.75
C VAL A 189 -28.01 -2.98 -0.46
N ASN A 190 -27.48 -1.86 -0.93
CA ASN A 190 -28.11 -1.02 -1.96
C ASN A 190 -27.15 -0.66 -3.10
N GLY A 191 -25.99 -1.34 -3.18
CA GLY A 191 -24.94 -1.09 -4.17
C GLY A 191 -24.20 0.25 -3.99
N LYS A 192 -24.52 1.04 -2.94
CA LYS A 192 -23.83 2.29 -2.65
C LYS A 192 -22.63 2.07 -1.74
N ASP A 193 -21.72 3.03 -1.77
CA ASP A 193 -20.51 3.06 -0.97
C ASP A 193 -20.77 2.87 0.54
N THR A 194 -20.08 1.92 1.15
CA THR A 194 -20.05 1.65 2.59
C THR A 194 -18.82 2.24 3.29
N ILE A 195 -17.74 2.53 2.55
CA ILE A 195 -16.49 3.12 3.06
C ILE A 195 -15.99 4.20 2.10
N LEU A 196 -15.87 5.44 2.56
CA LEU A 196 -15.30 6.53 1.77
C LEU A 196 -13.95 6.96 2.32
N PRO A 197 -12.93 7.21 1.48
CA PRO A 197 -11.71 7.85 1.95
C PRO A 197 -11.99 9.32 2.27
N LEU A 198 -11.32 9.85 3.29
CA LEU A 198 -11.39 11.28 3.64
C LEU A 198 -10.69 12.11 2.56
N ASP A 199 -9.53 11.64 2.09
CA ASP A 199 -8.91 12.15 0.87
C ASP A 199 -9.55 11.48 -0.36
N LYS A 200 -10.39 12.24 -1.06
CA LYS A 200 -11.17 11.75 -2.22
C LYS A 200 -10.30 11.29 -3.39
N SER A 201 -9.02 11.63 -3.44
CA SER A 201 -8.10 11.10 -4.47
C SER A 201 -7.96 9.59 -4.42
N PHE A 202 -8.18 8.97 -3.26
CA PHE A 202 -8.08 7.54 -3.08
C PHE A 202 -9.36 6.76 -3.41
N ILE A 203 -10.45 7.42 -3.86
CA ILE A 203 -11.75 6.76 -4.13
C ILE A 203 -11.60 5.53 -5.05
N ARG A 204 -10.80 5.66 -6.12
CA ARG A 204 -10.59 4.56 -7.09
C ARG A 204 -9.36 3.71 -6.76
N THR A 205 -8.70 3.94 -5.63
CA THR A 205 -7.57 3.13 -5.17
C THR A 205 -8.04 1.91 -4.39
N MET A 206 -9.10 2.05 -3.61
CA MET A 206 -9.65 1.00 -2.74
C MET A 206 -10.27 -0.15 -3.53
N GLY A 207 -10.14 -1.37 -3.02
CA GLY A 207 -10.70 -2.58 -3.61
C GLY A 207 -9.72 -3.44 -4.40
N GLN A 208 -8.41 -3.17 -4.29
CA GLN A 208 -7.38 -4.07 -4.81
C GLN A 208 -7.51 -5.45 -4.14
N ILE A 209 -7.24 -6.50 -4.91
CA ILE A 209 -7.22 -7.89 -4.41
C ILE A 209 -5.80 -8.40 -4.20
N GLU A 210 -4.83 -7.77 -4.83
CA GLU A 210 -3.41 -8.14 -4.79
C GLU A 210 -2.71 -7.46 -3.62
N PHE A 211 -1.76 -8.16 -3.00
CA PHE A 211 -0.99 -7.61 -1.89
C PHE A 211 -0.09 -6.46 -2.35
N SER A 212 -0.14 -5.35 -1.61
CA SER A 212 0.70 -4.19 -1.82
C SER A 212 2.11 -4.40 -1.26
N PHE A 213 3.00 -3.43 -1.51
CA PHE A 213 4.33 -3.40 -0.91
C PHE A 213 4.28 -3.44 0.63
N ASN A 214 3.31 -2.71 1.22
CA ASN A 214 3.14 -2.59 2.66
C ASN A 214 2.51 -3.84 3.29
N ASP A 215 1.69 -4.58 2.55
CA ASP A 215 1.18 -5.88 3.01
C ASP A 215 2.33 -6.87 3.26
N TYR A 216 3.27 -6.99 2.31
CA TYR A 216 4.46 -7.83 2.51
C TYR A 216 5.41 -7.25 3.56
N LYS A 217 5.56 -5.91 3.63
CA LYS A 217 6.38 -5.26 4.66
C LYS A 217 5.90 -5.64 6.05
N LEU A 218 4.59 -5.58 6.28
CA LEU A 218 3.98 -5.93 7.56
C LEU A 218 4.25 -7.40 7.95
N LEU A 219 4.08 -8.33 7.01
CA LEU A 219 4.41 -9.74 7.24
C LEU A 219 5.90 -9.97 7.50
N ASN A 220 6.78 -9.23 6.83
CA ASN A 220 8.22 -9.35 7.03
C ASN A 220 8.67 -8.81 8.38
N ILE A 221 8.09 -7.71 8.84
CA ILE A 221 8.33 -7.21 10.20
C ILE A 221 7.83 -8.23 11.23
N TYR A 222 6.70 -8.88 10.99
CA TYR A 222 6.14 -9.83 11.96
C TYR A 222 6.86 -11.18 12.00
N TYR A 223 7.07 -11.82 10.84
CA TYR A 223 7.57 -13.21 10.76
C TYR A 223 9.05 -13.33 10.43
N CYS A 224 9.64 -12.30 9.82
CA CYS A 224 10.95 -12.40 9.18
C CYS A 224 12.01 -11.50 9.80
N ASP A 225 11.69 -10.84 10.93
CA ASP A 225 12.57 -9.83 11.49
C ASP A 225 13.96 -10.39 11.85
N THR A 226 14.01 -11.63 12.33
CA THR A 226 15.26 -12.31 12.72
C THR A 226 15.99 -13.00 11.56
N LYS A 227 15.46 -12.98 10.33
CA LYS A 227 16.07 -13.70 9.20
C LYS A 227 17.38 -13.11 8.72
N CYS A 228 17.50 -11.78 8.80
CA CYS A 228 18.72 -11.08 8.44
C CYS A 228 19.38 -10.58 9.72
N PRO A 229 20.61 -11.03 10.05
CA PRO A 229 21.30 -10.62 11.27
C PRO A 229 21.54 -9.11 11.35
N VAL A 230 21.73 -8.48 10.19
CA VAL A 230 21.95 -7.04 10.07
C VAL A 230 20.81 -6.41 9.28
N LYS A 231 20.23 -5.33 9.82
CA LYS A 231 19.28 -4.48 9.09
C LYS A 231 20.04 -3.46 8.28
N LEU A 232 19.75 -3.42 6.98
CA LEU A 232 20.35 -2.44 6.07
C LEU A 232 19.67 -1.07 6.21
N PRO A 233 20.40 0.04 5.99
CA PRO A 233 19.87 1.40 6.04
C PRO A 233 19.05 1.74 4.77
N CYS A 234 17.93 1.05 4.59
CA CYS A 234 17.07 1.20 3.42
C CYS A 234 16.45 2.60 3.38
N LYS A 235 16.60 3.27 2.24
CA LYS A 235 16.04 4.60 1.95
C LYS A 235 14.63 4.49 1.39
N ASN A 236 13.95 5.64 1.29
CA ASN A 236 12.65 5.78 0.62
C ASN A 236 11.62 4.73 1.07
N PHE A 237 11.52 4.50 2.39
CA PHE A 237 10.57 3.56 3.02
C PHE A 237 10.78 2.07 2.68
N GLY A 238 11.91 1.73 2.05
CA GLY A 238 12.34 0.34 1.84
C GLY A 238 12.65 -0.40 3.14
N TYR A 239 12.88 -1.70 3.04
CA TYR A 239 13.26 -2.56 4.17
C TYR A 239 14.18 -3.69 3.67
N THR A 240 14.97 -4.30 4.55
CA THR A 240 15.89 -5.39 4.17
C THR A 240 15.11 -6.55 3.58
N ASP A 241 15.51 -7.04 2.41
CA ASP A 241 14.85 -8.17 1.74
C ASP A 241 15.16 -9.45 2.54
N PRO A 242 14.16 -10.10 3.18
CA PRO A 242 14.42 -11.25 4.04
C PRO A 242 14.85 -12.51 3.27
N ASN A 243 14.73 -12.49 1.94
CA ASN A 243 15.26 -13.54 1.08
C ASN A 243 16.68 -13.25 0.60
N ARG A 244 17.14 -12.00 0.72
CA ARG A 244 18.45 -11.51 0.26
C ARG A 244 18.94 -10.42 1.21
N CYS A 245 19.56 -10.82 2.30
CA CYS A 245 19.97 -9.93 3.38
C CYS A 245 21.01 -8.85 2.99
N GLU A 246 21.55 -8.93 1.77
CA GLU A 246 22.49 -7.96 1.22
C GLU A 246 21.83 -6.83 0.42
N GLN A 247 20.50 -6.84 0.26
CA GLN A 247 19.80 -5.76 -0.43
C GLN A 247 18.48 -5.39 0.25
N CYS A 248 18.07 -4.16 0.00
CA CYS A 248 16.76 -3.68 0.34
C CYS A 248 15.74 -4.10 -0.73
N ARG A 249 14.51 -4.21 -0.25
CA ARG A 249 13.31 -4.29 -1.04
C ARG A 249 12.71 -2.90 -1.13
N CYS A 250 12.47 -2.45 -2.36
CA CYS A 250 12.16 -1.07 -2.67
C CYS A 250 10.70 -0.87 -3.10
N PRO A 251 10.05 0.21 -2.67
CA PRO A 251 8.74 0.58 -3.20
C PRO A 251 8.79 0.85 -4.71
N THR A 252 7.61 0.92 -5.35
CA THR A 252 7.42 0.98 -6.80
C THR A 252 8.29 1.99 -7.55
N PHE A 253 8.60 3.13 -6.94
CA PHE A 253 9.34 4.24 -7.54
C PHE A 253 10.86 4.17 -7.35
N TYR A 254 11.35 3.19 -6.57
CA TYR A 254 12.75 3.15 -6.18
C TYR A 254 13.40 1.79 -6.49
N GLY A 255 14.72 1.78 -6.49
CA GLY A 255 15.58 0.64 -6.76
C GLY A 255 17.01 0.90 -6.27
N GLY A 256 17.95 0.06 -6.66
CA GLY A 256 19.30 0.08 -6.07
C GLY A 256 19.39 -0.82 -4.84
N LYS A 257 20.60 -0.92 -4.27
CA LYS A 257 20.89 -1.84 -3.16
C LYS A 257 20.18 -1.40 -1.88
N TYR A 258 20.05 -0.09 -1.67
CA TYR A 258 19.46 0.54 -0.50
C TYR A 258 18.19 1.32 -0.83
N CYS A 259 17.60 1.11 -2.01
CA CYS A 259 16.46 1.90 -2.51
C CYS A 259 16.79 3.40 -2.73
N GLU A 260 18.07 3.69 -2.98
CA GLU A 260 18.64 5.00 -3.23
C GLU A 260 18.40 5.49 -4.67
N LYS A 261 18.23 4.56 -5.62
CA LYS A 261 18.04 4.88 -7.03
C LYS A 261 16.56 5.08 -7.34
N ARG A 262 16.28 6.03 -8.22
CA ARG A 262 14.96 6.22 -8.82
C ARG A 262 14.77 5.25 -9.99
N ARG A 263 13.53 4.83 -10.24
CA ARG A 263 13.19 4.05 -11.45
C ARG A 263 13.30 4.91 -12.69
N VAL A 264 13.76 4.29 -13.77
CA VAL A 264 13.98 4.91 -15.08
C VAL A 264 12.73 4.73 -15.93
N SER A 265 12.34 5.80 -16.63
CA SER A 265 11.24 5.80 -17.60
C SER A 265 11.63 5.11 -18.90
N ASP A 266 10.65 4.55 -19.59
CA ASP A 266 10.82 4.03 -20.94
C ASP A 266 11.24 5.15 -21.92
N LYS A 267 11.82 4.75 -23.06
CA LYS A 267 12.17 5.69 -24.14
C LYS A 267 10.91 6.43 -24.63
N GLY A 268 11.05 7.73 -24.89
CA GLY A 268 9.95 8.58 -25.36
C GLY A 268 8.99 9.04 -24.26
N CYS A 269 9.35 8.87 -22.98
CA CYS A 269 8.74 9.60 -21.88
C CYS A 269 9.35 11.02 -21.78
N PRO A 270 8.59 12.02 -21.33
CA PRO A 270 9.16 13.32 -20.94
C PRO A 270 10.21 13.17 -19.83
N ARG A 271 10.95 14.26 -19.58
CA ARG A 271 11.99 14.30 -18.55
C ARG A 271 11.42 13.83 -17.20
N ALA A 272 12.02 12.77 -16.66
CA ALA A 272 11.56 12.12 -15.43
C ALA A 272 11.70 13.01 -14.19
N GLU A 273 12.70 13.90 -14.16
CA GLU A 273 12.96 14.77 -13.02
C GLU A 273 12.85 16.23 -13.43
N PHE A 274 11.99 16.97 -12.74
CA PHE A 274 11.88 18.39 -12.96
C PHE A 274 11.51 19.14 -11.68
N LEU A 275 12.13 20.30 -11.53
CA LEU A 275 11.81 21.28 -10.52
C LEU A 275 10.66 22.14 -11.05
N LEU A 276 9.54 22.16 -10.34
CA LEU A 276 8.42 23.05 -10.62
C LEU A 276 8.71 24.42 -9.97
N ASP A 277 9.40 25.27 -10.72
CA ASP A 277 9.77 26.63 -10.35
C ASP A 277 8.73 27.67 -10.79
N LYS A 278 8.10 27.46 -11.95
CA LYS A 278 7.00 28.27 -12.45
C LYS A 278 5.69 27.95 -11.72
N ARG A 279 4.72 28.85 -11.86
CA ARG A 279 3.37 28.68 -11.30
C ARG A 279 2.67 27.42 -11.82
N GLU A 280 2.89 27.11 -13.09
CA GLU A 280 2.25 26.00 -13.78
C GLU A 280 3.22 25.32 -14.74
N ALA A 281 3.08 24.00 -14.89
CA ALA A 281 3.65 23.22 -15.97
C ALA A 281 2.64 22.16 -16.44
N SER A 282 2.65 21.82 -17.71
CA SER A 282 1.83 20.73 -18.24
C SER A 282 2.57 19.96 -19.32
N PHE A 283 2.23 18.68 -19.46
CA PHE A 283 2.77 17.83 -20.51
C PHE A 283 1.81 16.69 -20.84
N THR A 284 1.99 16.12 -22.02
CA THR A 284 1.19 15.01 -22.52
C THR A 284 2.08 13.80 -22.73
N ILE A 285 1.57 12.63 -22.36
CA ILE A 285 2.20 11.33 -22.58
C ILE A 285 1.23 10.50 -23.39
N GLU A 286 1.74 9.85 -24.44
CA GLU A 286 0.95 9.02 -25.34
C GLU A 286 1.58 7.66 -25.58
N GLY A 287 0.72 6.68 -25.78
CA GLY A 287 1.01 5.34 -26.20
C GLY A 287 1.47 4.40 -25.10
N LYS A 288 1.83 3.19 -25.51
CA LYS A 288 2.23 2.09 -24.62
C LYS A 288 3.63 2.30 -24.07
N LYS A 289 3.72 2.86 -22.85
CA LYS A 289 4.98 3.09 -22.13
C LYS A 289 4.77 3.24 -20.63
N THR A 290 5.81 2.97 -19.87
CA THR A 290 5.90 3.26 -18.43
C THR A 290 6.77 4.48 -18.19
N CYS A 291 6.19 5.53 -17.63
CA CYS A 291 6.91 6.75 -17.27
C CYS A 291 6.88 6.96 -15.76
N PHE A 292 8.03 7.26 -15.18
CA PHE A 292 8.19 7.68 -13.79
C PHE A 292 8.57 9.16 -13.75
N PHE A 293 7.91 9.92 -12.90
CA PHE A 293 8.20 11.32 -12.65
C PHE A 293 8.46 11.57 -11.17
N TYR A 294 9.48 12.38 -10.88
CA TYR A 294 9.86 12.84 -9.55
C TYR A 294 9.87 14.36 -9.60
N ILE A 295 8.86 14.94 -8.97
CA ILE A 295 8.54 16.36 -9.08
C ILE A 295 8.79 17.00 -7.74
N SER A 296 9.58 18.06 -7.72
CA SER A 296 9.84 18.85 -6.51
C SER A 296 9.57 20.33 -6.76
N THR A 297 9.34 21.08 -5.70
CA THR A 297 9.24 22.54 -5.70
C THR A 297 9.87 23.12 -4.43
N GLY A 298 9.93 24.44 -4.30
CA GLY A 298 10.44 25.10 -3.09
C GLY A 298 9.64 24.71 -1.83
N GLU A 299 10.30 24.67 -0.67
CA GLU A 299 9.73 24.18 0.60
C GLU A 299 8.47 24.95 1.05
N GLN A 300 8.34 26.21 0.66
CA GLN A 300 7.18 27.06 0.91
C GLN A 300 6.00 26.79 -0.04
N TYR A 301 6.09 25.75 -0.88
CA TYR A 301 5.06 25.36 -1.83
C TYR A 301 4.76 23.86 -1.80
N ARG A 302 3.55 23.52 -2.23
CA ARG A 302 3.05 22.16 -2.48
C ARG A 302 2.70 22.04 -3.96
N ILE A 303 2.58 20.80 -4.45
CA ILE A 303 2.34 20.51 -5.85
C ILE A 303 0.92 19.98 -5.99
N LYS A 304 0.08 20.74 -6.68
CA LYS A 304 -1.24 20.27 -7.08
C LYS A 304 -1.13 19.59 -8.43
N VAL A 305 -1.38 18.29 -8.45
CA VAL A 305 -1.35 17.46 -9.65
C VAL A 305 -2.77 17.30 -10.15
N SER A 306 -3.01 17.71 -11.40
CA SER A 306 -4.30 17.59 -12.05
C SER A 306 -4.24 16.74 -13.32
N VAL A 307 -5.28 15.93 -13.53
CA VAL A 307 -5.48 15.17 -14.78
C VAL A 307 -6.35 16.01 -15.70
N GLY A 308 -5.76 16.48 -16.80
CA GLY A 308 -6.41 17.39 -17.74
C GLY A 308 -7.48 16.72 -18.60
N SER A 309 -8.41 17.55 -19.10
CA SER A 309 -9.44 17.15 -20.05
C SER A 309 -8.80 16.60 -21.33
N GLY A 310 -9.29 15.45 -21.81
CA GLY A 310 -8.72 14.75 -22.96
C GLY A 310 -7.81 13.57 -22.60
N SER A 311 -7.55 13.33 -21.31
CA SER A 311 -6.91 12.09 -20.86
C SER A 311 -7.82 10.88 -21.10
N ARG A 312 -7.30 9.88 -21.79
CA ARG A 312 -7.93 8.59 -22.09
C ARG A 312 -6.94 7.50 -21.70
N MET A 313 -7.16 6.86 -20.57
CA MET A 313 -6.26 5.81 -20.08
C MET A 313 -7.00 4.49 -20.00
N TYR A 314 -6.27 3.38 -19.81
CA TYR A 314 -6.80 2.05 -19.51
C TYR A 314 -8.08 2.10 -18.68
N GLU A 315 -9.16 1.48 -19.17
CA GLU A 315 -10.41 1.32 -18.43
C GLU A 315 -10.48 -0.09 -17.82
N ASN A 316 -10.81 -0.14 -16.54
CA ASN A 316 -11.03 -1.41 -15.86
C ASN A 316 -12.35 -2.03 -16.32
N LYS A 317 -12.26 -3.11 -17.10
CA LYS A 317 -13.43 -3.83 -17.66
C LYS A 317 -14.26 -4.55 -16.60
N GLU A 318 -13.66 -4.90 -15.47
CA GLU A 318 -14.35 -5.61 -14.39
C GLU A 318 -15.20 -4.68 -13.54
N SER A 319 -14.76 -3.44 -13.34
CA SER A 319 -15.50 -2.46 -12.56
C SER A 319 -15.03 -1.03 -12.82
N LYS A 320 -15.98 -0.12 -13.00
CA LYS A 320 -15.68 1.33 -13.09
C LYS A 320 -15.35 1.95 -11.72
N ASN A 321 -15.61 1.25 -10.62
CA ASN A 321 -15.47 1.79 -9.25
C ASN A 321 -14.02 1.91 -8.76
N TRP A 322 -13.08 1.19 -9.36
CA TRP A 322 -11.67 1.19 -8.93
C TRP A 322 -10.71 1.03 -10.11
N CYS A 323 -9.46 1.40 -9.89
CA CYS A 323 -8.37 1.40 -10.87
C CYS A 323 -7.26 0.44 -10.41
N PRO A 324 -6.87 -0.55 -11.23
CA PRO A 324 -5.85 -1.52 -10.85
C PRO A 324 -4.46 -0.89 -10.67
N VAL A 325 -3.78 -1.29 -9.59
CA VAL A 325 -2.37 -0.91 -9.38
C VAL A 325 -1.51 -1.42 -10.55
N GLY A 326 -0.61 -0.57 -11.02
CA GLY A 326 0.26 -0.90 -12.16
C GLY A 326 -0.39 -0.70 -13.53
N LYS A 327 -1.57 -0.08 -13.59
CA LYS A 327 -2.25 0.36 -14.82
C LYS A 327 -2.54 1.85 -14.76
N ALA A 328 -2.62 2.49 -15.93
CA ALA A 328 -2.99 3.90 -16.08
C ALA A 328 -2.11 4.85 -15.26
N LEU A 329 -2.63 5.48 -14.20
CA LEU A 329 -1.92 6.52 -13.46
C LEU A 329 -1.95 6.27 -11.94
N GLU A 330 -0.77 6.34 -11.32
CA GLU A 330 -0.57 6.36 -9.88
C GLU A 330 0.12 7.67 -9.47
N ILE A 331 -0.49 8.43 -8.54
CA ILE A 331 0.11 9.63 -7.95
C ILE A 331 0.37 9.38 -6.47
N ARG A 332 1.65 9.44 -6.04
CA ARG A 332 2.05 9.34 -4.62
C ARG A 332 2.26 10.73 -4.03
N HIS A 333 1.16 11.39 -3.71
CA HIS A 333 1.13 12.75 -3.16
C HIS A 333 1.29 12.80 -1.64
N ILE A 334 1.06 11.69 -0.92
CA ILE A 334 1.26 11.58 0.54
C ILE A 334 2.74 11.42 0.92
N GLN A 335 3.10 11.74 2.17
CA GLN A 335 4.47 11.70 2.68
C GLN A 335 5.10 10.29 2.58
N ASP A 336 4.39 9.26 3.04
CA ASP A 336 4.86 7.88 2.93
C ASP A 336 4.86 7.43 1.47
N LYS A 337 6.04 7.12 0.94
CA LYS A 337 6.19 6.63 -0.43
C LYS A 337 6.22 5.10 -0.51
N GLY A 338 5.94 4.38 0.58
CA GLY A 338 5.77 2.93 0.61
C GLY A 338 4.35 2.50 0.21
N SER A 339 3.35 3.21 0.73
CA SER A 339 1.92 3.02 0.47
C SER A 339 1.56 3.21 -1.00
N THR A 340 0.45 2.60 -1.40
CA THR A 340 -0.12 2.76 -2.74
C THR A 340 -0.58 4.21 -2.93
N GLY A 341 -0.26 4.79 -4.09
CA GLY A 341 -0.71 6.13 -4.45
C GLY A 341 -2.18 6.19 -4.86
N ALA A 342 -2.67 7.40 -5.11
CA ALA A 342 -3.98 7.62 -5.70
C ALA A 342 -4.01 7.11 -7.15
N MET A 343 -4.96 6.23 -7.45
CA MET A 343 -5.09 5.56 -8.74
C MET A 343 -6.15 6.21 -9.64
N PHE A 344 -5.82 6.44 -10.90
CA PHE A 344 -6.69 7.04 -11.93
C PHE A 344 -6.65 6.23 -13.21
N CYS A 345 -7.79 6.02 -13.86
CA CYS A 345 -7.94 5.17 -15.03
C CYS A 345 -9.23 5.52 -15.81
N GLY A 346 -9.37 5.08 -17.06
CA GLY A 346 -10.50 5.40 -17.93
C GLY A 346 -10.51 6.85 -18.42
N ASN A 347 -11.68 7.31 -18.86
CA ASN A 347 -11.91 8.69 -19.27
C ASN A 347 -12.11 9.57 -18.04
N PHE A 348 -11.23 10.56 -17.86
CA PHE A 348 -11.27 11.43 -16.68
C PHE A 348 -11.66 12.87 -17.06
N LYS A 349 -12.61 13.44 -16.32
CA LYS A 349 -13.02 14.85 -16.42
C LYS A 349 -12.54 15.60 -15.17
N GLY A 350 -11.25 15.96 -15.14
CA GLY A 350 -10.70 16.85 -14.13
C GLY A 350 -10.66 16.25 -12.72
N PHE A 351 -9.48 15.87 -12.26
CA PHE A 351 -9.23 15.59 -10.85
C PHE A 351 -7.96 16.31 -10.43
N ALA A 352 -7.90 16.78 -9.19
CA ALA A 352 -6.71 17.37 -8.61
C ALA A 352 -6.42 16.76 -7.24
N THR A 353 -5.15 16.43 -6.98
CA THR A 353 -4.65 16.13 -5.64
C THR A 353 -3.55 17.12 -5.27
N LEU A 354 -3.44 17.46 -3.99
CA LEU A 354 -2.39 18.30 -3.45
C LEU A 354 -1.38 17.44 -2.70
N SER A 355 -0.10 17.50 -3.06
CA SER A 355 0.96 16.80 -2.33
C SER A 355 1.03 17.25 -0.88
N GLN A 356 1.33 16.35 0.06
CA GLN A 356 1.54 16.69 1.48
C GLN A 356 2.88 17.41 1.70
N LEU A 357 3.85 17.14 0.83
CA LEU A 357 5.19 17.74 0.87
C LEU A 357 5.43 18.57 -0.39
N ASN A 358 6.57 19.26 -0.44
CA ASN A 358 7.05 19.98 -1.63
C ASN A 358 7.51 19.03 -2.76
N TYR A 359 7.24 17.74 -2.68
CA TYR A 359 7.53 16.78 -3.74
C TYR A 359 6.44 15.70 -3.88
N THR A 360 6.31 15.16 -5.09
CA THR A 360 5.39 14.09 -5.44
C THR A 360 5.99 13.18 -6.51
N ASN A 361 5.59 11.90 -6.49
CA ASN A 361 6.00 10.95 -7.51
C ASN A 361 4.78 10.54 -8.35
N ILE A 362 4.95 10.44 -9.65
CA ILE A 362 3.88 10.05 -10.58
C ILE A 362 4.36 8.90 -11.46
N LYS A 363 3.55 7.85 -11.56
CA LYS A 363 3.80 6.75 -12.48
C LYS A 363 2.65 6.63 -13.45
N TYR A 364 2.98 6.69 -14.73
CA TYR A 364 2.07 6.40 -15.83
C TYR A 364 2.41 5.05 -16.45
N VAL A 365 1.40 4.26 -16.80
CA VAL A 365 1.50 2.99 -17.51
C VAL A 365 0.44 2.97 -18.62
N GLY A 366 0.86 3.31 -19.83
CA GLY A 366 0.08 3.12 -21.05
C GLY A 366 0.05 1.65 -21.45
N THR A 367 -1.15 1.15 -21.75
CA THR A 367 -1.44 -0.25 -22.12
C THR A 367 -1.82 -0.42 -23.57
N SER A 368 -2.20 0.67 -24.23
CA SER A 368 -2.58 0.76 -25.64
C SER A 368 -1.87 1.95 -26.30
N ASP A 369 -1.70 1.92 -27.61
CA ASP A 369 -1.17 3.06 -28.38
C ASP A 369 -2.12 4.26 -28.38
N GLU A 370 -3.40 4.02 -28.11
CA GLU A 370 -4.41 5.08 -27.95
C GLU A 370 -4.40 5.73 -26.57
N ASP A 371 -3.70 5.16 -25.58
CA ASP A 371 -3.68 5.72 -24.23
C ASP A 371 -2.98 7.08 -24.26
N ARG A 372 -3.62 8.07 -23.65
CA ARG A 372 -3.15 9.46 -23.56
C ARG A 372 -3.38 10.00 -22.16
N LEU A 373 -2.35 10.58 -21.57
CA LEU A 373 -2.43 11.29 -20.30
C LEU A 373 -1.97 12.73 -20.50
N HIS A 374 -2.84 13.68 -20.17
CA HIS A 374 -2.48 15.10 -20.05
C HIS A 374 -2.37 15.46 -18.56
N LEU A 375 -1.17 15.79 -18.10
CA LEU A 375 -0.90 16.20 -16.72
C LEU A 375 -0.71 17.70 -16.64
N ILE A 376 -1.32 18.31 -15.63
CA ILE A 376 -1.19 19.73 -15.29
C ILE A 376 -0.70 19.80 -13.85
N LEU A 377 0.30 20.63 -13.59
CA LEU A 377 0.98 20.76 -12.31
C LEU A 377 0.96 22.21 -11.91
N LEU A 378 0.44 22.48 -10.72
CA LEU A 378 0.37 23.83 -10.17
C LEU A 378 1.21 23.90 -8.90
N ARG A 379 1.99 24.96 -8.80
CA ARG A 379 2.78 25.31 -7.62
C ARG A 379 1.90 26.14 -6.70
N GLU A 380 1.46 25.55 -5.60
CA GLU A 380 0.53 26.15 -4.64
C GLU A 380 1.30 26.58 -3.38
N PRO A 381 1.18 27.82 -2.89
CA PRO A 381 1.80 28.23 -1.63
C PRO A 381 1.29 27.38 -0.46
N VAL A 382 2.16 27.06 0.49
CA VAL A 382 1.72 26.52 1.79
C VAL A 382 0.95 27.64 2.49
N SER A 383 -0.32 27.43 2.81
CA SER A 383 -1.12 28.43 3.53
C SER A 383 -0.67 28.52 5.00
N ASN A 384 -0.48 29.74 5.51
CA ASN A 384 -0.12 30.04 6.92
C ASN A 384 -1.16 29.60 7.97
N LEU A 385 -2.23 28.90 7.56
CA LEU A 385 -3.29 28.41 8.45
C LEU A 385 -3.04 26.99 8.97
N GLU A 386 -2.04 26.28 8.44
CA GLU A 386 -1.69 24.91 8.90
C GLU A 386 -0.67 24.91 10.08
N SER A 387 -0.12 26.07 10.49
CA SER A 387 0.83 26.20 11.61
C SER A 387 0.19 26.44 12.99
N GLY A 388 -1.12 26.20 13.12
CA GLY A 388 -1.93 26.59 14.29
C GLY A 388 -2.33 25.47 15.26
N HIS A 389 -1.70 24.29 15.22
CA HIS A 389 -1.94 23.23 16.20
C HIS A 389 -0.61 22.60 16.66
N ASN A 390 0.06 23.31 17.58
CA ASN A 390 1.02 22.72 18.50
C ASN A 390 0.28 22.20 19.73
#